data_AF-A0A380EIR9-F1
#
_entry.id   AF-A0A380EIR9-F1
#
_cell.length_a   1.000
_cell.length_b   1.000
_cell.length_c   1.000
_cell.angle_alpha   90.00
_cell.angle_beta   90.00
_cell.angle_gamma   90.00
#
_symmetry.space_group_name_H-M   'P 1'
#
loop_
_entity.id
_entity.type
_entity.pdbx_description
1 polymer ?
#
loop_
_entity_poly.entity_id
_entity_poly.type
_entity_poly.pdbx_seq_one_letter_code
_entity_poly.pdbx_strand_id
1 'polypeptide(L)'
;MSDLNDAMLLIKGNLNLDPVEVRKQKEANVLFLEPTVYENRDTGIETEGSVDGGYIYKQYDVQGTEAYKDRLNSDIHMFTNTPNMKDDNFSGTQSGEAMKYKLFGLEQRTKTKEGLFTKGLRRRAKLLETILKNTRSIDANKDFNTVRYVYNRNLPKSLIEELKAYIDSGGKISQTTLMSLFSSSKTLN
;
A
#
# COMPACT_ATOMS: atom_id res chain seq x y z
N MET A 1 -24.12 12.46 -5.09
CA MET A 1 -24.08 13.22 -6.35
C MET A 1 -25.14 14.32 -6.29
N SER A 2 -24.75 15.51 -5.84
CA SER A 2 -25.60 16.71 -5.73
C SER A 2 -24.79 17.95 -6.15
N ASP A 3 -23.85 17.75 -7.07
CA ASP A 3 -22.75 18.68 -7.32
C ASP A 3 -22.95 19.53 -8.58
N LEU A 4 -24.03 19.27 -9.33
CA LEU A 4 -24.47 20.11 -10.45
C LEU A 4 -25.21 21.37 -9.99
N ASN A 5 -25.61 21.43 -8.72
CA ASN A 5 -26.41 22.55 -8.16
C ASN A 5 -25.58 23.78 -7.77
N ASP A 6 -24.24 23.72 -7.84
CA ASP A 6 -23.35 24.77 -7.32
C ASP A 6 -22.43 25.37 -8.41
N ALA A 7 -22.72 25.11 -9.69
CA ALA A 7 -21.98 25.67 -10.81
C ALA A 7 -22.35 27.14 -11.03
N MET A 8 -21.35 28.02 -11.12
CA MET A 8 -21.54 29.44 -11.46
C MET A 8 -21.22 29.66 -12.94
N LEU A 9 -22.14 30.32 -13.66
CA LEU A 9 -21.92 30.76 -15.03
C LEU A 9 -20.99 31.98 -15.04
N LEU A 10 -19.78 31.82 -15.60
CA LEU A 10 -18.85 32.92 -15.82
C LEU A 10 -18.97 33.39 -17.27
N ILE A 11 -19.20 34.68 -17.45
CA ILE A 11 -19.30 35.30 -18.77
C ILE A 11 -18.17 36.31 -18.92
N LYS A 12 -17.41 36.19 -20.01
CA LYS A 12 -16.37 37.16 -20.41
C LYS A 12 -16.70 37.65 -21.82
N GLY A 13 -17.28 38.85 -21.94
CA GLY A 13 -17.69 39.42 -23.23
C GLY A 13 -18.66 40.60 -23.06
N ASN A 14 -19.08 41.19 -24.19
CA ASN A 14 -20.14 42.20 -24.17
C ASN A 14 -21.50 41.50 -24.16
N LEU A 15 -22.43 42.01 -23.35
CA LEU A 15 -23.74 41.42 -23.16
C LEU A 15 -24.80 42.42 -23.65
N ASN A 16 -25.43 42.11 -24.78
CA ASN A 16 -26.63 42.82 -25.22
C ASN A 16 -27.85 41.99 -24.79
N LEU A 17 -28.51 42.41 -23.72
CA LEU A 17 -29.55 41.61 -23.05
C LEU A 17 -30.93 42.25 -23.27
N ASP A 18 -31.62 41.85 -24.32
CA ASP A 18 -33.05 42.14 -24.45
C ASP A 18 -33.88 41.21 -23.53
N PRO A 19 -34.81 41.72 -22.70
CA PRO A 19 -35.55 40.91 -21.72
C PRO A 19 -36.31 39.72 -22.30
N VAL A 20 -36.71 39.77 -23.58
CA VAL A 20 -37.40 38.67 -24.26
C VAL A 20 -36.42 37.56 -24.63
N GLU A 21 -35.23 37.93 -25.12
CA GLU A 21 -34.19 36.98 -25.50
C GLU A 21 -33.55 36.30 -24.29
N VAL A 22 -33.36 37.03 -23.19
CA VAL A 22 -32.87 36.47 -21.93
C VAL A 22 -33.79 35.37 -21.38
N ARG A 23 -35.11 35.54 -21.52
CA ARG A 23 -36.07 34.50 -21.10
C ARG A 23 -35.95 33.24 -21.94
N LYS A 24 -35.82 33.37 -23.27
CA LYS A 24 -35.63 32.24 -24.17
C LYS A 24 -34.29 31.53 -23.94
N GLN A 25 -33.23 32.29 -23.70
CA GLN A 25 -31.89 31.78 -23.37
C GLN A 25 -31.90 31.02 -22.04
N LYS A 26 -32.60 31.55 -21.03
CA LYS A 26 -32.81 30.87 -19.74
C LYS A 26 -33.64 29.58 -19.89
N GLU A 27 -34.71 29.60 -20.68
CA GLU A 27 -35.55 28.42 -20.94
C GLU A 27 -34.76 27.34 -21.72
N ALA A 28 -33.84 27.74 -22.59
CA ALA A 28 -32.97 26.84 -23.34
C ALA A 28 -31.70 26.41 -22.58
N ASN A 29 -31.43 26.96 -21.39
CA ASN A 29 -30.17 26.78 -20.64
C ASN A 29 -28.90 27.10 -21.47
N VAL A 30 -29.00 28.00 -22.45
CA VAL A 30 -27.88 28.41 -23.32
C VAL A 30 -27.83 29.93 -23.37
N LEU A 31 -26.64 30.49 -23.21
CA LEU A 31 -26.41 31.92 -23.33
C LEU A 31 -25.71 32.23 -24.64
N PHE A 32 -26.30 33.12 -25.44
CA PHE A 32 -25.68 33.64 -26.66
C PHE A 32 -24.79 34.83 -26.29
N LEU A 33 -23.57 34.86 -26.82
CA LEU A 33 -22.57 35.85 -26.46
C LEU A 33 -22.05 36.52 -27.73
N GLU A 34 -21.90 37.84 -27.68
CA GLU A 34 -21.46 38.65 -28.83
C GLU A 34 -19.99 39.07 -28.68
N PRO A 35 -19.14 38.81 -29.70
CA PRO A 35 -17.76 39.28 -29.70
C PRO A 35 -17.69 40.80 -29.75
N THR A 36 -16.78 41.38 -28.96
CA THR A 36 -16.49 42.81 -29.05
C THR A 36 -15.77 43.08 -30.36
N VAL A 37 -16.36 43.88 -31.24
CA VAL A 37 -15.69 44.32 -32.47
C VAL A 37 -14.76 45.49 -32.14
N TYR A 38 -13.48 45.37 -32.52
CA TYR A 38 -12.50 46.44 -32.41
C TYR A 38 -12.32 47.10 -33.78
N GLU A 39 -12.53 48.41 -33.84
CA GLU A 39 -12.28 49.21 -35.04
C GLU A 39 -10.87 49.81 -34.97
N ASN A 40 -10.03 49.50 -35.95
CA ASN A 40 -8.69 50.09 -36.04
C ASN A 40 -8.77 51.47 -36.72
N ARG A 41 -8.60 52.55 -35.94
CA ARG A 41 -8.81 53.95 -36.35
C ARG A 41 -8.05 54.40 -37.60
N ASP A 42 -6.95 53.74 -37.94
CA ASP A 42 -6.07 54.13 -39.07
C ASP A 42 -6.32 53.33 -40.36
N THR A 43 -7.00 52.18 -40.31
CA THR A 43 -7.19 51.29 -41.47
C THR A 43 -8.65 50.92 -41.76
N GLY A 44 -9.58 51.23 -40.85
CA GLY A 44 -11.01 50.92 -41.02
C GLY A 44 -11.33 49.42 -41.06
N ILE A 45 -10.38 48.57 -40.69
CA ILE A 45 -10.57 47.11 -40.64
C ILE A 45 -11.16 46.75 -39.28
N GLU A 46 -12.36 46.19 -39.30
CA GLU A 46 -13.03 45.63 -38.13
C GLU A 46 -12.40 44.28 -37.78
N THR A 47 -11.93 44.13 -36.54
CA THR A 47 -11.42 42.86 -36.03
C THR A 47 -12.32 42.37 -34.91
N GLU A 48 -12.86 41.17 -35.04
CA GLU A 48 -13.70 40.56 -34.01
C GLU A 48 -12.84 40.09 -32.82
N GLY A 49 -13.27 40.44 -31.60
CA GLY A 49 -12.69 39.95 -30.36
C GLY A 49 -13.07 38.49 -30.08
N SER A 50 -12.44 37.89 -29.07
CA SER A 50 -12.74 36.51 -28.66
C SER A 50 -13.82 36.47 -27.59
N VAL A 51 -14.77 35.55 -27.75
CA VAL A 51 -15.79 35.22 -26.76
C VAL A 51 -15.56 33.81 -26.28
N ASP A 52 -15.57 33.64 -24.96
CA ASP A 52 -15.46 32.33 -24.34
C ASP A 52 -16.63 32.11 -23.37
N GLY A 53 -17.21 30.91 -23.42
CA GLY A 53 -18.35 30.50 -22.64
C GLY A 53 -18.07 29.16 -21.97
N GLY A 54 -18.08 29.12 -20.64
CA GLY A 54 -17.80 27.91 -19.88
C GLY A 54 -18.50 27.90 -18.54
N TYR A 55 -18.82 26.69 -18.07
CA TYR A 55 -19.28 26.49 -16.70
C TYR A 55 -18.06 26.44 -15.78
N ILE A 56 -18.06 27.24 -14.71
CA ILE A 56 -17.11 27.03 -13.62
C ILE A 56 -17.71 25.97 -12.68
N TYR A 57 -17.05 24.82 -12.63
CA TYR A 57 -17.25 23.81 -11.61
C TYR A 57 -16.19 23.94 -10.52
N LYS A 58 -16.46 23.41 -9.32
CA LYS A 58 -15.43 23.24 -8.30
C LYS A 58 -14.35 22.30 -8.85
N GLN A 59 -13.17 22.84 -9.15
CA GLN A 59 -12.03 22.03 -9.55
C GLN A 59 -11.59 21.20 -8.35
N TYR A 60 -11.84 19.89 -8.39
CA TYR A 60 -11.30 18.97 -7.41
C TYR A 60 -9.84 18.68 -7.71
N ASP A 61 -8.98 18.85 -6.72
CA ASP A 61 -7.62 18.32 -6.77
C ASP A 61 -7.64 16.80 -6.51
N VAL A 62 -8.06 16.06 -7.54
CA VAL A 62 -8.05 14.59 -7.52
C VAL A 62 -6.61 14.09 -7.35
N GLN A 63 -5.64 14.79 -7.95
CA GLN A 63 -4.23 14.43 -7.87
C GLN A 63 -3.68 14.56 -6.44
N GLY A 64 -3.98 15.67 -5.75
CA GLY A 64 -3.61 15.86 -4.35
C GLY A 64 -4.30 14.88 -3.40
N THR A 65 -5.55 14.52 -3.69
CA THR A 65 -6.30 13.54 -2.89
C THR A 65 -5.73 12.13 -3.03
N GLU A 66 -5.39 11.69 -4.24
CA GLU A 66 -4.73 10.39 -4.46
C GLU A 66 -3.33 10.38 -3.86
N ALA A 67 -2.54 11.44 -4.03
CA ALA A 67 -1.21 11.56 -3.41
C ALA A 67 -1.27 11.49 -1.88
N TYR A 68 -2.32 12.06 -1.26
CA TYR A 68 -2.55 11.94 0.17
C TYR A 68 -2.88 10.50 0.59
N LYS A 69 -3.72 9.79 -0.17
CA LYS A 69 -4.05 8.38 0.10
C LYS A 69 -2.81 7.49 0.00
N ASP A 70 -1.96 7.71 -0.99
CA ASP A 70 -0.73 6.95 -1.18
C ASP A 70 0.25 7.16 -0.02
N ARG A 71 0.41 8.41 0.44
CA ARG A 71 1.19 8.72 1.63
C ARG A 71 0.62 8.03 2.86
N LEU A 72 -0.69 8.11 3.07
CA LEU A 72 -1.34 7.48 4.21
C LEU A 72 -1.15 5.95 4.21
N ASN A 73 -1.24 5.32 3.03
CA ASN A 73 -0.95 3.90 2.87
C ASN A 73 0.52 3.58 3.24
N SER A 74 1.47 4.37 2.72
CA SER A 74 2.89 4.23 3.04
C SER A 74 3.15 4.39 4.55
N ASP A 75 2.55 5.39 5.18
CA ASP A 75 2.68 5.67 6.62
C ASP A 75 2.14 4.51 7.47
N ILE A 76 0.98 3.93 7.11
CA ILE A 76 0.44 2.75 7.80
C ILE A 76 1.43 1.60 7.76
N HIS A 77 2.00 1.30 6.60
CA HIS A 77 2.97 0.23 6.44
C HIS A 77 4.26 0.49 7.24
N MET A 78 4.74 1.74 7.24
CA MET A 78 5.90 2.17 8.02
C MET A 78 5.66 2.02 9.53
N PHE A 79 4.57 2.57 10.06
CA PHE A 79 4.29 2.54 11.50
C PHE A 79 3.92 1.15 12.02
N THR A 80 3.16 0.38 11.24
CA THR A 80 2.76 -0.97 11.65
C THR A 80 3.85 -2.01 11.42
N ASN A 81 4.94 -1.66 10.70
CA ASN A 81 5.94 -2.61 10.21
C ASN A 81 5.30 -3.78 9.44
N THR A 82 4.17 -3.50 8.77
CA THR A 82 3.51 -4.48 7.90
C THR A 82 4.10 -4.30 6.50
N PRO A 83 4.69 -5.34 5.89
CA PRO A 83 5.27 -5.22 4.56
C PRO A 83 4.17 -4.93 3.51
N ASN A 84 4.41 -3.97 2.62
CA ASN A 84 3.57 -3.75 1.44
C ASN A 84 4.05 -4.66 0.29
N MET A 85 3.19 -5.57 -0.15
CA MET A 85 3.47 -6.52 -1.24
C MET A 85 3.04 -6.02 -2.62
N LYS A 86 2.31 -4.89 -2.70
CA LYS A 86 1.76 -4.32 -3.95
C LYS A 86 2.59 -3.16 -4.49
N ASP A 87 3.73 -2.88 -3.90
CA ASP A 87 4.61 -1.77 -4.31
C ASP A 87 5.14 -2.01 -5.74
N ASP A 88 4.70 -1.17 -6.69
CA ASP A 88 5.01 -1.25 -8.13
C ASP A 88 6.51 -1.17 -8.43
N ASN A 89 7.32 -0.63 -7.50
CA ASN A 89 8.77 -0.61 -7.57
C ASN A 89 9.42 -2.02 -7.53
N PHE A 90 8.60 -3.07 -7.44
CA PHE A 90 9.03 -4.45 -7.23
C PHE A 90 8.70 -5.40 -8.40
N SER A 91 8.17 -4.89 -9.51
CA SER A 91 7.82 -5.72 -10.68
C SER A 91 9.04 -6.22 -11.49
N GLY A 92 10.24 -5.67 -11.28
CA GLY A 92 11.41 -5.94 -12.14
C GLY A 92 12.37 -7.04 -11.68
N THR A 93 12.63 -7.18 -10.37
CA THR A 93 13.66 -8.11 -9.87
C THR A 93 13.44 -8.43 -8.39
N GLN A 94 12.62 -9.45 -8.12
CA GLN A 94 12.47 -10.01 -6.77
C GLN A 94 13.74 -10.79 -6.39
N SER A 95 14.84 -10.11 -6.07
CA SER A 95 15.95 -10.80 -5.39
C SER A 95 15.48 -11.23 -4.01
N GLY A 96 15.85 -12.45 -3.57
CA GLY A 96 15.49 -12.94 -2.24
C GLY A 96 16.00 -12.02 -1.12
N GLU A 97 17.04 -11.24 -1.38
CA GLU A 97 17.62 -10.26 -0.48
C GLU A 97 16.77 -8.99 -0.31
N ALA A 98 16.22 -8.43 -1.38
CA ALA A 98 15.33 -7.26 -1.28
C ALA A 98 14.05 -7.59 -0.47
N MET A 99 13.55 -8.82 -0.61
CA MET A 99 12.42 -9.31 0.18
C MET A 99 12.76 -9.47 1.66
N LYS A 100 13.98 -9.91 2.01
CA LYS A 100 14.45 -9.99 3.42
C LYS A 100 14.42 -8.63 4.10
N TYR A 101 14.90 -7.57 3.43
CA TYR A 101 14.88 -6.21 3.99
C TYR A 101 13.46 -5.68 4.19
N LYS A 102 12.52 -5.95 3.27
CA LYS A 102 11.09 -5.59 3.45
C LYS A 102 10.46 -6.29 4.65
N LEU A 103 10.84 -7.54 4.91
CA LEU A 103 10.32 -8.33 6.04
C LEU A 103 11.00 -8.01 7.37
N PHE A 104 12.13 -7.29 7.37
CA PHE A 104 12.91 -7.04 8.58
C PHE A 104 12.08 -6.41 9.72
N GLY A 105 11.27 -5.39 9.43
CA GLY A 105 10.41 -4.77 10.45
C GLY A 105 9.42 -5.78 11.07
N LEU A 106 8.81 -6.62 10.23
CA LEU A 106 7.90 -7.68 10.68
C LEU A 106 8.64 -8.76 11.48
N GLU A 107 9.83 -9.14 11.07
CA GLU A 107 10.69 -10.12 11.73
C GLU A 107 11.04 -9.67 13.17
N GLN A 108 11.34 -8.38 13.34
CA GLN A 108 11.63 -7.79 14.66
C GLN A 108 10.40 -7.83 15.57
N ARG A 109 9.22 -7.45 15.07
CA ARG A 109 7.95 -7.57 15.84
C ARG A 109 7.63 -9.02 16.19
N THR A 110 7.87 -9.94 15.26
CA THR A 110 7.64 -11.37 15.46
C THR A 110 8.58 -11.95 16.50
N LYS A 111 9.87 -11.58 16.49
CA LYS A 111 10.85 -12.00 17.51
C LYS A 111 10.45 -11.55 18.92
N THR A 112 9.96 -10.32 19.05
CA THR A 112 9.42 -9.83 20.33
C THR A 112 8.21 -10.67 20.79
N LYS A 113 7.28 -10.99 19.87
CA LYS A 113 6.13 -11.86 20.17
C LYS A 113 6.55 -13.27 20.57
N GLU A 114 7.49 -13.89 19.86
CA GLU A 114 8.05 -15.21 20.20
C GLU A 114 8.70 -15.19 21.59
N GLY A 115 9.39 -14.11 21.95
CA GLY A 115 9.95 -13.93 23.30
C GLY A 115 8.89 -13.89 24.39
N LEU A 116 7.83 -13.11 24.19
CA LEU A 116 6.69 -13.03 25.12
C LEU A 116 5.95 -14.36 25.22
N PHE A 117 5.74 -15.05 24.10
CA PHE A 117 5.09 -16.35 24.07
C PHE A 117 5.94 -17.42 24.76
N THR A 118 7.26 -17.41 24.56
CA THR A 118 8.21 -18.28 25.27
C THR A 118 8.16 -18.04 26.79
N LYS A 119 8.06 -16.79 27.24
CA LYS A 119 7.89 -16.47 28.67
C LYS A 119 6.61 -17.09 29.23
N GLY A 120 5.49 -17.01 28.48
CA GLY A 120 4.23 -17.65 28.84
C GLY A 120 4.31 -19.18 28.88
N LEU A 121 4.92 -19.80 27.88
CA LEU A 121 5.11 -21.24 27.81
C LEU A 121 6.00 -21.76 28.94
N ARG A 122 7.11 -21.09 29.24
CA ARG A 122 7.97 -21.43 30.39
C ARG A 122 7.20 -21.40 31.70
N ARG A 123 6.36 -20.39 31.91
CA ARG A 123 5.51 -20.31 33.11
C ARG A 123 4.54 -21.49 33.19
N ARG A 124 3.91 -21.86 32.06
CA ARG A 124 3.01 -23.03 31.99
C ARG A 124 3.74 -24.34 32.26
N ALA A 125 4.93 -24.52 31.69
CA ALA A 125 5.77 -25.70 31.93
C ALA A 125 6.13 -25.84 33.41
N LYS A 126 6.51 -24.75 34.08
CA LYS A 126 6.79 -24.74 35.52
C LYS A 126 5.58 -25.09 36.38
N LEU A 127 4.38 -24.64 36.00
CA LEU A 127 3.14 -25.01 36.69
C LEU A 127 2.82 -26.50 36.52
N LEU A 128 2.96 -27.01 35.29
CA LEU A 128 2.79 -28.44 35.01
C LEU A 128 3.78 -29.29 35.81
N GLU A 129 5.06 -28.89 35.84
CA GLU A 129 6.09 -29.53 36.65
C GLU A 129 5.68 -29.59 38.14
N THR A 130 5.19 -28.48 38.68
CA THR A 130 4.73 -28.41 40.08
C THR A 130 3.59 -29.39 40.36
N ILE A 131 2.59 -29.43 39.46
CA ILE A 131 1.43 -30.34 39.59
C ILE A 131 1.87 -31.81 39.49
N LEU A 132 2.76 -32.13 38.55
CA LEU A 132 3.22 -33.50 38.30
C LEU A 132 4.09 -34.03 39.45
N LYS A 133 4.91 -33.16 40.06
CA LYS A 133 5.67 -33.46 41.29
C LYS A 133 4.73 -33.72 42.47
N ASN A 134 3.71 -32.88 42.65
CA ASN A 134 2.73 -33.06 43.73
C ASN A 134 1.89 -34.33 43.58
N THR A 135 1.58 -34.73 42.34
CA THR A 135 0.77 -35.93 42.05
C THR A 135 1.63 -37.22 42.01
N ARG A 136 2.95 -37.12 42.25
CA ARG A 136 3.92 -38.22 42.16
C ARG A 136 3.94 -38.93 40.79
N SER A 137 3.49 -38.25 39.74
CA SER A 137 3.48 -38.79 38.37
C SER A 137 4.85 -38.67 37.69
N ILE A 138 5.75 -37.86 38.24
CA ILE A 138 7.11 -37.64 37.76
C ILE A 138 8.08 -37.62 38.95
N ASP A 139 9.29 -38.10 38.70
CA ASP A 139 10.39 -38.08 39.65
C ASP A 139 10.75 -36.65 40.07
N ALA A 140 11.00 -36.43 41.37
CA ALA A 140 11.20 -35.09 41.94
C ALA A 140 12.42 -34.36 41.34
N ASN A 141 13.38 -35.13 40.83
CA ASN A 141 14.61 -34.65 40.22
C ASN A 141 14.47 -34.24 38.74
N LYS A 142 13.33 -34.51 38.09
CA LYS A 142 13.11 -34.04 36.71
C LYS A 142 12.72 -32.56 36.71
N ASP A 143 13.41 -31.80 35.85
CA ASP A 143 13.22 -30.37 35.67
C ASP A 143 12.80 -30.08 34.22
N PHE A 144 11.77 -29.26 34.06
CA PHE A 144 11.24 -28.87 32.76
C PHE A 144 11.99 -27.67 32.16
N ASN A 145 13.03 -27.16 32.83
CA ASN A 145 13.94 -26.15 32.30
C ASN A 145 14.71 -26.59 31.04
N THR A 146 14.73 -27.89 30.74
CA THR A 146 15.37 -28.45 29.53
C THR A 146 14.48 -28.41 28.28
N VAL A 147 13.21 -28.01 28.41
CA VAL A 147 12.27 -27.96 27.28
C VAL A 147 12.67 -26.87 26.29
N ARG A 148 12.97 -27.27 25.05
CA ARG A 148 13.28 -26.37 23.93
C ARG A 148 12.02 -26.07 23.12
N TYR A 149 11.69 -24.78 23.01
CA TYR A 149 10.60 -24.30 22.17
C TYR A 149 11.14 -23.96 20.77
N VAL A 150 10.53 -24.52 19.73
CA VAL A 150 10.92 -24.29 18.33
C VAL A 150 9.77 -23.60 17.62
N TYR A 151 10.05 -22.44 17.01
CA TYR A 151 9.11 -21.68 16.19
C TYR A 151 9.53 -21.80 14.72
N ASN A 152 8.66 -22.37 13.90
CA ASN A 152 8.90 -22.53 12.47
C ASN A 152 8.21 -21.40 11.71
N ARG A 153 8.98 -20.57 11.01
CA ARG A 153 8.45 -19.46 10.20
C ARG A 153 8.22 -19.91 8.77
N ASN A 154 7.05 -19.59 8.22
CA ASN A 154 6.72 -19.83 6.82
C ASN A 154 7.09 -18.62 5.95
N LEU A 155 8.38 -18.30 5.90
CA LEU A 155 8.89 -17.24 5.04
C LEU A 155 9.19 -17.80 3.64
N PRO A 156 8.93 -17.05 2.56
CA PRO A 156 9.42 -17.40 1.24
C PRO A 156 10.95 -17.31 1.26
N LYS A 157 11.64 -18.45 1.32
CA LYS A 157 13.10 -18.53 1.30
C LYS A 157 13.58 -18.81 -0.11
N SER A 158 14.47 -17.96 -0.63
CA SER A 158 15.27 -18.32 -1.80
C SER A 158 16.40 -19.26 -1.35
N LEU A 159 16.02 -20.51 -1.08
CA LEU A 159 16.93 -21.54 -0.59
C LEU A 159 18.07 -21.79 -1.59
N ILE A 160 17.82 -21.50 -2.88
CA ILE A 160 18.77 -21.57 -3.98
C ILE A 160 19.89 -20.52 -3.86
N GLU A 161 19.57 -19.28 -3.47
CA GLU A 161 20.59 -18.23 -3.27
C GLU A 161 21.50 -18.56 -2.08
N GLU A 162 20.93 -19.06 -0.99
CA GLU A 162 21.69 -19.45 0.21
C GLU A 162 22.58 -20.67 -0.06
N LEU A 163 22.07 -21.65 -0.82
CA LEU A 163 22.87 -22.80 -1.27
C LEU A 163 24.00 -22.40 -2.20
N LYS A 164 23.76 -21.50 -3.16
CA LYS A 164 24.80 -20.96 -4.05
C LYS A 164 25.88 -20.25 -3.24
N ALA A 165 25.52 -19.33 -2.35
CA ALA A 165 26.47 -18.63 -1.49
C ALA A 165 27.30 -19.59 -0.62
N TYR A 166 26.68 -20.65 -0.09
CA TYR A 166 27.39 -21.66 0.70
C TYR A 166 28.38 -22.48 -0.15
N ILE A 167 27.97 -22.93 -1.34
CA ILE A 167 28.83 -23.67 -2.27
C ILE A 167 29.98 -22.77 -2.76
N ASP A 168 29.69 -21.52 -3.11
CA ASP A 168 30.65 -20.53 -3.56
C ASP A 168 31.68 -20.20 -2.47
N SER A 169 31.29 -20.28 -1.19
CA SER A 169 32.21 -20.14 -0.04
C SER A 169 33.08 -21.37 0.25
N GLY A 170 32.99 -22.42 -0.57
CA GLY A 170 33.77 -23.66 -0.44
C GLY A 170 33.10 -24.73 0.43
N GLY A 171 31.84 -24.53 0.82
CA GLY A 171 31.06 -25.50 1.60
C GLY A 171 30.69 -26.74 0.79
N LYS A 172 30.83 -27.93 1.38
CA LYS A 172 30.37 -29.19 0.78
C LYS A 172 29.11 -29.67 1.48
N ILE A 173 28.04 -29.90 0.73
CA ILE A 173 26.77 -30.37 1.25
C ILE A 173 26.62 -31.87 0.96
N SER A 174 26.17 -32.65 1.94
CA SER A 174 25.89 -34.08 1.71
C SER A 174 24.73 -34.25 0.72
N GLN A 175 24.80 -35.29 -0.13
CA GLN A 175 23.70 -35.61 -1.06
C GLN A 175 22.38 -35.88 -0.32
N THR A 176 22.43 -36.40 0.92
CA THR A 176 21.25 -36.62 1.76
C THR A 176 20.57 -35.30 2.17
N THR A 177 21.34 -34.25 2.45
CA THR A 177 20.81 -32.92 2.80
C THR A 177 20.27 -32.20 1.57
N LEU A 178 20.95 -32.31 0.42
CA LEU A 178 20.39 -31.80 -0.83
C LEU A 178 19.06 -32.48 -1.15
N MET A 179 18.97 -33.80 -1.01
CA MET A 179 17.74 -34.54 -1.30
C MET A 179 16.60 -34.16 -0.36
N SER A 180 16.84 -33.93 0.94
CA SER A 180 15.79 -33.49 1.87
C SER A 180 15.30 -32.06 1.59
N LEU A 181 16.19 -31.19 1.10
CA LEU A 181 15.85 -29.83 0.67
C LEU A 181 15.01 -29.81 -0.62
N PHE A 182 15.23 -30.75 -1.54
CA PHE A 182 14.38 -30.92 -2.72
C PHE A 182 13.08 -31.67 -2.41
N SER A 183 13.11 -32.67 -1.53
CA SER A 183 11.96 -33.53 -1.23
C SER A 183 10.87 -32.86 -0.39
N SER A 184 11.16 -31.75 0.27
CA SER A 184 10.15 -30.97 1.01
C SER A 184 9.12 -30.28 0.09
N SER A 185 9.32 -30.28 -1.23
CA SER A 185 8.27 -29.90 -2.20
C SER A 185 7.28 -31.02 -2.53
N LYS A 186 7.48 -32.24 -2.01
CA LYS A 186 6.66 -33.43 -2.32
C LYS A 186 5.65 -33.80 -1.23
N THR A 187 5.10 -32.81 -0.53
CA THR A 187 3.94 -32.98 0.36
C THR A 187 2.73 -32.20 -0.17
N LEU A 188 2.37 -32.45 -1.43
CA LEU A 188 1.02 -32.29 -1.95
C LEU A 188 0.81 -33.37 -3.02
N ASN A 189 -0.07 -34.31 -2.67
CA ASN A 189 -0.51 -35.52 -3.39
C ASN A 189 0.40 -36.74 -3.33
#